data_AF-A0AAP2K719-F1
#
_entry.id   AF-A0AAP2K719-F1
#
_cell.length_a   1.000
_cell.length_b   1.000
_cell.length_c   1.000
_cell.angle_alpha   90.00
_cell.angle_beta   90.00
_cell.angle_gamma   90.00
#
_symmetry.space_group_name_H-M   'P 1'
#
loop_
_entity.id
_entity.type
_entity.pdbx_description
1 polymer ?
#
loop_
_entity_poly.entity_id
_entity_poly.type
_entity_poly.pdbx_seq_one_letter_code
_entity_poly.pdbx_strand_id
1 'polypeptide(L)'
;MKVRELIKELKEQGLDVHDEYALESKPPYVALYYSEKMQGTKFLELVIPSVYGVDKTKEAEEKAKEAVFTRVKFHEETVLPTINFKDLPSGDKGPINRQVKIEELIKDNVVAVATASYNKVKELYESKSAKK
;
A
#
# COMPACT_ATOMS: atom_id res chain seq x y z
N MET A 1 -8.58 -2.27 -10.00
CA MET A 1 -8.99 -1.24 -9.02
C MET A 1 -8.06 -0.05 -9.18
N LYS A 2 -8.58 1.17 -9.09
CA LYS A 2 -7.77 2.41 -9.15
C LYS A 2 -7.24 2.78 -7.78
N VAL A 3 -6.12 3.52 -7.74
CA VAL A 3 -5.52 4.02 -6.48
C VAL A 3 -6.56 4.78 -5.64
N ARG A 4 -7.26 5.76 -6.24
CA ARG A 4 -8.28 6.55 -5.52
C ARG A 4 -9.42 5.69 -4.96
N GLU A 5 -9.79 4.60 -5.63
CA GLU A 5 -10.90 3.74 -5.21
C GLU A 5 -10.51 3.01 -3.92
N LEU A 6 -9.29 2.47 -3.86
CA LEU A 6 -8.81 1.78 -2.67
C LEU A 6 -8.68 2.74 -1.49
N ILE A 7 -8.07 3.90 -1.69
CA ILE A 7 -7.91 4.91 -0.62
C ILE A 7 -9.29 5.34 -0.09
N LYS A 8 -10.26 5.53 -1.00
CA LYS A 8 -11.64 5.88 -0.62
C LYS A 8 -12.28 4.76 0.21
N GLU A 9 -12.22 3.52 -0.26
CA GLU A 9 -12.80 2.37 0.46
C GLU A 9 -12.18 2.19 1.86
N LEU A 10 -10.87 2.39 2.02
CA LEU A 10 -10.21 2.33 3.33
C LEU A 10 -10.68 3.47 4.27
N LYS A 11 -10.78 4.71 3.75
CA LYS A 11 -11.27 5.85 4.54
C LYS A 11 -12.74 5.69 4.93
N GLU A 12 -13.58 5.13 4.05
CA GLU A 12 -14.98 4.81 4.35
C GLU A 12 -15.12 3.73 5.44
N GLN A 13 -14.11 2.87 5.63
CA GLN A 13 -14.02 1.96 6.78
C GLN A 13 -13.54 2.63 8.09
N GLY A 14 -13.29 3.95 8.06
CA GLY A 14 -12.79 4.70 9.21
C GLY A 14 -11.29 4.60 9.45
N LEU A 15 -10.51 4.11 8.47
CA LEU A 15 -9.06 4.02 8.57
C LEU A 15 -8.42 5.38 8.28
N ASP A 16 -7.52 5.81 9.17
CA ASP A 16 -6.71 7.01 8.98
C ASP A 16 -5.53 6.72 8.05
N VAL A 17 -5.69 7.06 6.76
CA VAL A 17 -4.76 6.72 5.68
C VAL A 17 -4.18 7.98 5.04
N HIS A 18 -2.85 8.04 5.01
CA HIS A 18 -2.09 9.05 4.28
C HIS A 18 -1.38 8.42 3.09
N ASP A 19 -1.48 9.06 1.93
CA ASP A 19 -0.86 8.63 0.68
C ASP A 19 0.31 9.54 0.26
N GLU A 20 1.38 8.92 -0.24
CA GLU A 20 2.55 9.60 -0.81
C GLU A 20 2.86 9.02 -2.20
N TYR A 21 3.03 9.88 -3.20
CA TYR A 21 3.26 9.48 -4.58
C TYR A 21 4.76 9.47 -4.89
N ALA A 22 5.34 8.28 -4.99
CA ALA A 22 6.72 8.06 -5.39
C ALA A 22 6.80 7.83 -6.91
N LEU A 23 6.48 8.87 -7.69
CA LEU A 23 6.39 8.78 -9.16
C LEU A 23 7.77 8.65 -9.83
N GLU A 24 8.84 9.16 -9.21
CA GLU A 24 10.20 9.05 -9.75
C GLU A 24 10.84 7.67 -9.51
N SER A 25 10.20 6.81 -8.70
CA SER A 25 10.66 5.45 -8.44
C SER A 25 10.53 4.56 -9.66
N LYS A 26 11.34 3.50 -9.71
CA LYS A 26 11.34 2.51 -10.80
C LYS A 26 11.11 1.10 -10.23
N PRO A 27 9.89 0.55 -10.28
CA PRO A 27 8.66 1.15 -10.82
C PRO A 27 8.06 2.25 -9.90
N PRO A 28 7.23 3.17 -10.45
CA PRO A 28 6.52 4.17 -9.64
C PRO A 28 5.50 3.49 -8.73
N TYR A 29 5.26 4.07 -7.57
CA TYR A 29 4.30 3.55 -6.60
C TYR A 29 3.64 4.65 -5.77
N VAL A 30 2.54 4.28 -5.11
CA VAL A 30 1.87 5.09 -4.09
C VAL A 30 2.01 4.37 -2.75
N ALA A 31 2.66 5.01 -1.78
CA ALA A 31 2.81 4.48 -0.43
C ALA A 31 1.64 4.93 0.44
N LEU A 32 1.11 4.01 1.26
CA LEU A 32 0.08 4.30 2.26
C LEU A 32 0.62 4.11 3.67
N TYR A 33 0.31 5.06 4.56
CA TYR A 33 0.82 5.13 5.93
C TYR A 33 -0.30 5.13 6.99
N TYR A 34 -0.01 4.44 8.10
CA TYR A 34 -0.77 4.45 9.34
C TYR A 34 -0.35 5.68 10.17
N SER A 35 -1.03 6.83 10.00
CA SER A 35 -0.73 8.14 10.64
C SER A 35 0.29 9.06 9.93
N GLU A 36 0.08 10.38 10.06
CA GLU A 36 0.91 11.49 9.56
C GLU A 36 2.38 11.46 10.00
N LYS A 37 2.73 10.69 11.03
CA LYS A 37 4.12 10.49 11.45
C LYS A 37 4.80 9.54 10.46
N MET A 38 5.16 10.05 9.29
CA MET A 38 5.62 9.34 8.08
C MET A 38 6.83 8.39 8.23
N GLN A 39 7.46 8.27 9.41
CA GLN A 39 8.59 7.37 9.60
C GLN A 39 8.18 6.02 10.19
N GLY A 40 8.26 4.97 9.36
CA GLY A 40 8.14 3.58 9.79
C GLY A 40 6.73 3.02 9.90
N THR A 41 5.70 3.77 9.50
CA THR A 41 4.29 3.39 9.55
C THR A 41 3.68 3.07 8.19
N LYS A 42 4.51 2.95 7.15
CA LYS A 42 4.06 2.50 5.83
C LYS A 42 3.49 1.09 5.98
N PHE A 43 2.26 0.88 5.51
CA PHE A 43 1.58 -0.41 5.55
C PHE A 43 1.30 -0.97 4.17
N LEU A 44 1.34 -0.13 3.13
CA LEU A 44 1.05 -0.57 1.77
C LEU A 44 1.89 0.19 0.74
N GLU A 45 2.24 -0.49 -0.36
CA GLU A 45 2.67 0.16 -1.60
C GLU A 45 1.82 -0.36 -2.77
N LEU A 46 1.31 0.58 -3.56
CA LEU A 46 0.55 0.32 -4.77
C LEU A 46 1.45 0.58 -5.97
N VAL A 47 1.93 -0.48 -6.61
CA VAL A 47 2.80 -0.33 -7.79
C VAL A 47 1.95 0.01 -9.00
N ILE A 48 2.18 1.19 -9.57
CA ILE A 48 1.44 1.70 -10.73
C ILE A 48 2.28 1.56 -12.01
N PRO A 49 1.65 1.57 -13.21
CA PRO A 49 2.37 1.52 -14.46
C PRO A 49 3.41 2.64 -14.63
N SER A 50 4.54 2.34 -15.28
CA SER A 50 5.63 3.31 -15.48
C SER A 50 5.25 4.56 -16.28
N VAL A 51 4.15 4.52 -17.04
CA VAL A 51 3.63 5.71 -17.75
C VAL A 51 3.21 6.84 -16.80
N TYR A 52 2.96 6.52 -15.53
CA TYR A 52 2.68 7.49 -14.47
C TYR A 52 3.96 7.96 -13.74
N GLY A 53 5.11 7.36 -14.07
CA GLY A 53 6.41 7.71 -13.50
C GLY A 53 7.02 8.92 -14.20
N VAL A 54 6.42 10.08 -13.98
CA VAL A 54 6.82 11.38 -14.52
C VAL A 54 7.12 12.35 -13.36
N ASP A 55 7.64 13.53 -13.66
CA ASP A 55 8.00 14.57 -12.67
C ASP A 55 6.92 14.80 -11.60
N LYS A 56 7.34 15.25 -10.40
CA LYS A 56 6.49 15.61 -9.25
C LYS A 56 5.65 16.87 -9.50
N THR A 57 4.78 16.80 -10.49
CA THR A 57 3.80 17.81 -10.81
C THR A 57 2.45 17.41 -10.23
N LYS A 58 1.64 18.40 -9.85
CA LYS A 58 0.25 18.16 -9.41
C LYS A 58 -0.55 17.38 -10.46
N GLU A 59 -0.31 17.64 -11.75
CA GLU A 59 -0.98 16.94 -12.84
C GLU A 59 -0.62 15.45 -12.88
N ALA A 60 0.65 15.11 -12.61
CA ALA A 60 1.09 13.72 -12.53
C ALA A 60 0.44 12.96 -11.36
N GLU A 61 0.33 13.61 -10.20
CA GLU A 61 -0.36 13.04 -9.03
C GLU A 61 -1.85 12.80 -9.32
N GLU A 62 -2.54 13.75 -9.95
CA GLU A 62 -3.95 13.58 -10.34
C GLU A 62 -4.13 12.41 -11.32
N LYS A 63 -3.21 12.25 -12.28
CA LYS A 63 -3.20 11.09 -13.19
C LYS A 63 -2.93 9.78 -12.43
N ALA A 64 -2.02 9.80 -11.46
CA ALA A 64 -1.67 8.62 -10.66
C ALA A 64 -2.82 8.17 -9.73
N LYS A 65 -3.66 9.10 -9.25
CA LYS A 65 -4.90 8.77 -8.52
C LYS A 65 -5.86 7.92 -9.36
N GLU A 66 -5.90 8.16 -10.66
CA GLU A 66 -6.70 7.39 -11.62
C GLU A 66 -6.03 6.09 -12.09
N ALA A 67 -4.76 5.87 -11.74
CA ALA A 67 -4.01 4.71 -12.20
C ALA A 67 -4.57 3.41 -11.62
N VAL A 68 -4.67 2.40 -12.48
CA VAL A 68 -4.90 1.02 -12.05
C VAL A 68 -3.55 0.46 -11.62
N PHE A 69 -3.43 0.15 -10.34
CA PHE A 69 -2.22 -0.47 -9.81
C PHE A 69 -2.17 -1.95 -10.20
N THR A 70 -0.96 -2.45 -10.42
CA THR A 70 -0.70 -3.79 -10.95
C THR A 70 -0.24 -4.76 -9.86
N ARG A 71 0.33 -4.24 -8.78
CA ARG A 71 0.83 -5.02 -7.65
C ARG A 71 0.59 -4.27 -6.35
N VAL A 72 0.46 -5.04 -5.28
CA VAL A 72 0.40 -4.53 -3.92
C VAL A 72 1.55 -5.14 -3.15
N LYS A 73 2.30 -4.28 -2.45
CA LYS A 73 3.25 -4.72 -1.42
C LYS A 73 2.71 -4.35 -0.05
N PHE A 74 2.92 -5.22 0.92
CA PHE A 74 2.38 -5.07 2.27
C PHE A 74 3.34 -5.63 3.32
N HIS A 75 2.99 -5.42 4.59
CA HIS A 75 3.85 -5.77 5.71
C HIS A 75 4.04 -7.29 5.83
N GLU A 76 5.25 -7.74 6.07
CA GLU A 76 5.63 -9.17 6.08
C GLU A 76 4.85 -9.99 7.11
N GLU A 77 4.67 -9.42 8.30
CA GLU A 77 3.91 -10.03 9.39
C GLU A 77 2.38 -9.96 9.21
N THR A 78 1.89 -9.49 8.06
CA THR A 78 0.45 -9.48 7.78
C THR A 78 -0.05 -10.90 7.59
N VAL A 79 -0.98 -11.32 8.44
CA VAL A 79 -1.67 -12.60 8.33
C VAL A 79 -2.96 -12.42 7.54
N LEU A 80 -3.08 -13.14 6.42
CA LEU A 80 -4.23 -13.08 5.53
C LEU A 80 -5.01 -14.39 5.64
N PRO A 81 -6.25 -14.39 6.17
CA PRO A 81 -7.04 -15.60 6.25
C PRO A 81 -7.52 -16.00 4.85
N THR A 82 -7.26 -17.26 4.47
CA THR A 82 -7.94 -17.95 3.35
C THR A 82 -7.62 -17.41 1.94
N ILE A 83 -6.61 -16.55 1.77
CA ILE A 83 -6.21 -16.11 0.43
C ILE A 83 -4.85 -16.70 0.05
N ASN A 84 -4.88 -17.57 -0.96
CA ASN A 84 -3.73 -18.32 -1.42
C ASN A 84 -3.03 -17.53 -2.54
N PHE A 85 -2.11 -16.64 -2.18
CA PHE A 85 -1.32 -15.89 -3.14
C PHE A 85 -0.02 -16.59 -3.49
N LYS A 86 0.44 -16.41 -4.73
CA LYS A 86 1.86 -16.62 -5.02
C LYS A 86 2.62 -15.38 -4.55
N ASP A 87 3.21 -15.49 -3.37
CA ASP A 87 4.13 -14.45 -2.89
C ASP A 87 5.26 -14.27 -3.90
N LEU A 88 5.42 -13.05 -4.39
CA LEU A 88 6.57 -12.66 -5.18
C LEU A 88 7.62 -12.04 -4.25
N PRO A 89 8.91 -12.40 -4.40
CA PRO A 89 9.96 -11.70 -3.66
C PRO A 89 9.94 -10.22 -4.06
N SER A 90 9.84 -9.30 -3.09
CA SER A 90 9.85 -7.86 -3.39
C SER A 90 11.26 -7.31 -3.66
N GLY A 91 12.30 -7.99 -3.16
CA GLY A 91 13.68 -7.52 -3.21
C GLY A 91 14.02 -6.44 -2.16
N ASP A 92 13.05 -6.00 -1.36
CA ASP A 92 13.22 -4.99 -0.32
C ASP A 92 13.72 -5.62 0.99
N LYS A 93 14.66 -4.95 1.67
CA LYS A 93 15.15 -5.36 3.00
C LYS A 93 14.30 -4.81 4.17
N GLY A 94 13.17 -4.19 3.86
CA GLY A 94 12.29 -3.52 4.83
C GLY A 94 11.05 -4.35 5.20
N PRO A 95 10.26 -3.89 6.17
CA PRO A 95 9.07 -4.60 6.64
C PRO A 95 7.97 -4.76 5.58
N ILE A 96 7.98 -3.94 4.54
CA ILE A 96 7.11 -4.08 3.36
C ILE A 96 7.85 -4.94 2.33
N ASN A 97 7.78 -6.27 2.47
CA ASN A 97 8.50 -7.19 1.59
C ASN A 97 7.64 -8.28 0.92
N ARG A 98 6.37 -8.42 1.31
CA ARG A 98 5.44 -9.34 0.65
C ARG A 98 4.77 -8.62 -0.50
N GLN A 99 4.73 -9.25 -1.66
CA GLN A 99 4.18 -8.67 -2.88
C GLN A 99 3.25 -9.66 -3.59
N VAL A 100 2.12 -9.15 -4.08
CA VAL A 100 1.16 -9.93 -4.87
C VAL A 100 0.77 -9.14 -6.12
N LYS A 101 0.55 -9.84 -7.24
CA LYS A 101 0.00 -9.26 -8.48
C LYS A 101 -1.52 -9.18 -8.38
N ILE A 102 -2.08 -8.07 -8.84
CA ILE A 102 -3.54 -7.84 -8.82
C ILE A 102 -4.28 -8.80 -9.76
N GLU A 103 -3.65 -9.24 -10.83
CA GLU A 103 -4.23 -10.25 -11.74
C GLU A 103 -4.51 -11.59 -11.04
N GLU A 104 -3.91 -11.84 -9.87
CA GLU A 104 -4.14 -13.02 -9.04
C GLU A 104 -5.10 -12.74 -7.85
N LEU A 105 -5.64 -11.52 -7.75
CA LEU A 105 -6.49 -11.02 -6.69
C LEU A 105 -7.87 -10.62 -7.25
N ILE A 106 -8.96 -11.21 -6.75
CA ILE A 106 -10.28 -10.58 -6.89
C ILE A 106 -10.29 -9.26 -6.10
N LYS A 107 -11.06 -8.26 -6.54
CA LYS A 107 -11.04 -6.89 -5.99
C LYS A 107 -11.18 -6.87 -4.46
N ASP A 108 -12.08 -7.68 -3.90
CA ASP A 108 -12.36 -7.75 -2.46
C ASP A 108 -11.15 -8.23 -1.63
N ASN A 109 -10.29 -9.05 -2.22
CA ASN A 109 -9.09 -9.53 -1.56
C ASN A 109 -8.07 -8.40 -1.35
N VAL A 110 -8.06 -7.38 -2.22
CA VAL A 110 -7.12 -6.25 -2.13
C VAL A 110 -7.42 -5.39 -0.92
N VAL A 111 -8.70 -5.09 -0.69
CA VAL A 111 -9.16 -4.33 0.47
C VAL A 111 -8.85 -5.09 1.75
N ALA A 112 -9.13 -6.40 1.78
CA ALA A 112 -8.81 -7.27 2.91
C ALA A 112 -7.30 -7.26 3.23
N VAL A 113 -6.44 -7.35 2.20
CA VAL A 113 -4.97 -7.25 2.37
C VAL A 113 -4.57 -5.90 2.96
N ALA A 114 -5.08 -4.82 2.39
CA ALA A 114 -4.77 -3.47 2.83
C ALA A 114 -5.18 -3.23 4.29
N THR A 115 -6.41 -3.63 4.66
CA THR A 115 -6.93 -3.50 6.03
C THR A 115 -6.15 -4.38 7.02
N ALA A 116 -5.83 -5.63 6.66
CA ALA A 116 -5.02 -6.51 7.51
C ALA A 116 -3.62 -5.93 7.74
N SER A 117 -2.97 -5.43 6.69
CA SER A 117 -1.64 -4.81 6.79
C SER A 117 -1.67 -3.54 7.63
N TYR A 118 -2.71 -2.71 7.46
CA TYR A 118 -2.95 -1.52 8.27
C TYR A 118 -3.03 -1.87 9.76
N ASN A 119 -3.88 -2.85 10.12
CA ASN A 119 -4.07 -3.26 11.50
C ASN A 119 -2.78 -3.84 12.10
N LYS A 120 -1.98 -4.55 11.29
CA LYS A 120 -0.70 -5.08 11.75
C LYS A 120 0.31 -3.97 12.03
N VAL A 121 0.45 -3.00 11.13
CA VAL A 121 1.34 -1.85 11.35
C VAL A 121 0.86 -1.00 12.53
N LYS A 122 -0.45 -0.82 12.68
CA LYS A 122 -1.07 -0.18 13.85
C LYS A 122 -0.64 -0.84 15.16
N GLU A 123 -0.84 -2.14 15.27
CA GLU A 123 -0.46 -2.93 16.45
C GLU A 123 1.04 -2.76 16.77
N LEU A 124 1.91 -2.87 15.76
CA LEU A 124 3.35 -2.73 15.91
C LEU A 124 3.76 -1.32 16.34
N TYR A 125 3.12 -0.29 15.79
CA TYR A 125 3.39 1.11 16.14
C TYR A 125 2.94 1.42 17.57
N GLU A 126 1.71 1.06 17.93
CA GLU A 126 1.14 1.28 19.26
C GLU A 126 1.93 0.53 20.35
N SER A 127 2.34 -0.71 20.05
CA SER A 127 3.21 -1.51 20.93
C SER A 127 4.59 -0.89 21.15
N LYS A 128 5.14 -0.19 20.14
CA LYS A 128 6.41 0.54 20.27
C LYS A 128 6.23 1.85 21.03
N SER A 129 5.14 2.57 20.83
CA SER A 129 4.86 3.80 21.57
C SER A 129 4.57 3.56 23.05
N ALA A 130 3.95 2.43 23.41
CA ALA A 130 3.67 2.06 24.80
C ALA A 130 4.94 1.67 25.60
N LYS A 131 6.08 1.44 24.92
CA LYS A 131 7.36 1.09 25.55
C LYS A 131 8.31 2.29 25.72
N LYS A 132 7.87 3.50 25.38
CA LYS A 132 8.62 4.76 25.60
C LYS A 132 8.02 5.50 26.79
#